data_AF-A0A6A6DXH7-F1
#
_entry.id   AF-A0A6A6DXH7-F1
#
_cell.length_a   1.000
_cell.length_b   1.000
_cell.length_c   1.000
_cell.angle_alpha   90.00
_cell.angle_beta   90.00
_cell.angle_gamma   90.00
#
_symmetry.space_group_name_H-M   'P 1'
#
loop_
_entity.id
_entity.type
_entity.pdbx_description
1 polymer ?
#
loop_
_entity_poly.entity_id
_entity_poly.type
_entity_poly.pdbx_seq_one_letter_code
_entity_poly.pdbx_strand_id
1 'polypeptide(L)'
;MAARSRIHLVLSGELNFPLMKLRRAICACRKETAFDYEEKLMNMGVWPLDTALKRYTIAEVLDKLTDFEFTPRTNMCGPQGCLRDYKRSIDIAIRRANQDFDGLCLDCMKRSTPTFDEPMEDYIEKNSPHRGRWDVNCRFKHKRSTWFFSWMGTPDGRRRVLSAVDIEEEHRRSMGSGRKGRRVRTGTRRNSAKPYTNTNTNMNGLTFVNPSTGDSDKENLDSFYNDVVDDDEFFDAREDADDLDGVAADGELDN
;
A
#
# COMPACT_ATOMS: atom_id res chain seq x y z
N MET A 1 -7.76 -7.32 -11.92
CA MET A 1 -6.42 -7.79 -11.48
C MET A 1 -5.70 -6.79 -10.56
N ALA A 2 -5.76 -5.48 -10.79
CA ALA A 2 -5.03 -4.48 -9.97
C ALA A 2 -5.36 -4.44 -8.45
N ALA A 3 -6.60 -4.72 -8.02
CA ALA A 3 -6.99 -4.61 -6.59
C ALA A 3 -6.24 -5.64 -5.76
N ARG A 4 -6.31 -6.86 -6.26
CA ARG A 4 -5.74 -8.03 -5.65
C ARG A 4 -4.22 -7.93 -5.59
N SER A 5 -3.58 -7.44 -6.66
CA SER A 5 -2.14 -7.17 -6.67
C SER A 5 -1.75 -6.12 -5.63
N ARG A 6 -2.52 -5.03 -5.50
CA ARG A 6 -2.27 -3.98 -4.51
C ARG A 6 -2.46 -4.47 -3.07
N ILE A 7 -3.53 -5.21 -2.79
CA ILE A 7 -3.80 -5.79 -1.47
C ILE A 7 -2.72 -6.82 -1.12
N HIS A 8 -2.33 -7.65 -2.09
CA HIS A 8 -1.22 -8.60 -1.93
C HIS A 8 0.08 -7.88 -1.55
N LEU A 9 0.37 -6.76 -2.19
CA LEU A 9 1.55 -5.95 -1.93
C LEU A 9 1.53 -5.33 -0.52
N VAL A 10 0.38 -4.79 -0.10
CA VAL A 10 0.20 -4.20 1.23
C VAL A 10 0.33 -5.27 2.32
N LEU A 11 -0.38 -6.39 2.17
CA LEU A 11 -0.33 -7.48 3.13
C LEU A 11 1.06 -8.12 3.18
N SER A 12 1.70 -8.40 2.05
CA SER A 12 3.05 -8.97 2.04
C SER A 12 4.07 -8.02 2.67
N GLY A 13 3.98 -6.71 2.43
CA GLY A 13 4.85 -5.71 3.05
C GLY A 13 4.70 -5.65 4.58
N GLU A 14 3.47 -5.61 5.08
CA GLU A 14 3.22 -5.51 6.52
C GLU A 14 3.48 -6.83 7.27
N LEU A 15 3.12 -7.98 6.68
CA LEU A 15 3.37 -9.29 7.28
C LEU A 15 4.87 -9.64 7.31
N ASN A 16 5.65 -9.17 6.34
CA ASN A 16 7.11 -9.31 6.33
C ASN A 16 7.83 -8.30 7.21
N PHE A 17 7.20 -7.22 7.63
CA PHE A 17 7.85 -6.18 8.42
C PHE A 17 8.46 -6.71 9.74
N PRO A 18 7.77 -7.56 10.54
CA PRO A 18 8.36 -8.20 11.71
C PRO A 18 9.59 -9.05 11.36
N LEU A 19 9.55 -9.82 10.28
CA LEU A 19 10.67 -10.66 9.81
C LEU A 19 11.88 -9.82 9.42
N MET A 20 11.67 -8.70 8.72
CA MET A 20 12.72 -7.74 8.39
C MET A 20 13.37 -7.14 9.63
N LYS A 21 12.59 -6.88 10.69
CA LYS A 21 13.13 -6.41 11.98
C LYS A 21 13.91 -7.49 12.70
N LEU A 22 13.40 -8.73 12.74
CA LEU A 22 14.09 -9.87 13.34
C LEU A 22 15.43 -10.18 12.63
N ARG A 23 15.48 -10.05 11.31
CA ARG A 23 16.72 -10.21 10.54
C ARG A 23 17.82 -9.22 10.95
N ARG A 24 17.43 -8.01 11.36
CA ARG A 24 18.36 -6.97 11.85
C ARG A 24 18.68 -7.09 13.34
N ALA A 25 17.93 -7.90 14.09
CA ALA A 25 18.20 -8.13 15.50
C ALA A 25 19.48 -8.94 15.69
N ILE A 26 20.20 -8.71 16.79
CA ILE A 26 21.48 -9.36 17.11
C ILE A 26 21.32 -10.55 18.07
N CYS A 27 20.11 -10.77 18.59
CA CYS A 27 19.83 -11.80 19.57
C CYS A 27 19.84 -13.21 18.94
N ALA A 28 20.24 -14.22 19.71
CA ALA A 28 20.22 -15.62 19.28
C ALA A 28 18.78 -16.11 19.03
N CYS A 29 17.82 -15.63 19.82
CA CYS A 29 16.39 -15.92 19.75
C CYS A 29 15.75 -15.54 18.39
N ARG A 30 16.38 -14.69 17.56
CA ARG A 30 15.76 -14.11 16.34
C ARG A 30 15.32 -15.13 15.31
N LYS A 31 16.10 -16.22 15.13
CA LYS A 31 15.84 -17.23 14.10
C LYS A 31 14.63 -18.08 14.49
N GLU A 32 14.61 -18.52 15.75
CA GLU A 32 13.51 -19.28 16.33
C GLU A 32 12.22 -18.44 16.35
N THR A 33 12.28 -17.18 16.78
CA THR A 33 11.10 -16.31 16.77
C THR A 33 10.58 -16.04 15.35
N ALA A 34 11.47 -15.90 14.36
CA ALA A 34 11.05 -15.73 12.97
C ALA A 34 10.34 -16.98 12.43
N PHE A 35 10.90 -18.15 12.74
CA PHE A 35 10.30 -19.44 12.36
C PHE A 35 8.94 -19.64 13.04
N ASP A 36 8.85 -19.43 14.35
CA ASP A 36 7.59 -19.58 15.11
C ASP A 36 6.51 -18.62 14.59
N TYR A 37 6.87 -17.40 14.19
CA TYR A 37 5.94 -16.43 13.60
C TYR A 37 5.42 -16.91 12.24
N GLU A 38 6.32 -17.37 11.36
CA GLU A 38 5.94 -17.92 10.04
C GLU A 38 5.09 -19.18 10.20
N GLU A 39 5.47 -20.10 11.08
CA GLU A 39 4.72 -21.32 11.39
C GLU A 39 3.31 -20.97 11.88
N LYS A 40 3.16 -19.96 12.74
CA LYS A 40 1.85 -19.51 13.20
C LYS A 40 0.99 -19.00 12.04
N LEU A 41 1.55 -18.21 11.12
CA LEU A 41 0.83 -17.74 9.94
C LEU A 41 0.47 -18.89 8.98
N MET A 42 1.36 -19.88 8.82
CA MET A 42 1.09 -21.08 8.01
C MET A 42 -0.05 -21.92 8.60
N ASN A 43 -0.07 -22.10 9.93
CA ASN A 43 -1.12 -22.85 10.63
C ASN A 43 -2.51 -22.22 10.47
N MET A 44 -2.57 -20.90 10.30
CA MET A 44 -3.82 -20.19 10.00
C MET A 44 -4.22 -20.27 8.52
N GLY A 45 -3.32 -20.74 7.66
CA GLY A 45 -3.51 -20.88 6.21
C GLY A 45 -3.42 -19.56 5.44
N VAL A 46 -2.85 -18.51 6.06
CA VAL A 46 -2.69 -17.18 5.45
C VAL A 46 -1.31 -16.97 4.82
N TRP A 47 -0.39 -17.91 5.02
CA TRP A 47 0.98 -17.86 4.54
C TRP A 47 1.38 -19.15 3.80
N PRO A 48 2.10 -19.08 2.67
CA PRO A 48 2.44 -17.88 1.90
C PRO A 48 1.20 -17.18 1.31
N LEU A 49 1.24 -15.85 1.22
CA LEU A 49 0.07 -15.04 0.88
C LEU A 49 -0.46 -15.32 -0.54
N ASP A 50 0.42 -15.58 -1.50
CA ASP A 50 0.03 -15.96 -2.87
C ASP A 50 -0.88 -17.19 -2.91
N THR A 51 -0.53 -18.20 -2.11
CA THR A 51 -1.31 -19.44 -1.98
C THR A 51 -2.61 -19.18 -1.24
N ALA A 52 -2.56 -18.39 -0.16
CA ALA A 52 -3.73 -18.06 0.64
C ALA A 52 -4.79 -17.31 -0.18
N LEU A 53 -4.39 -16.27 -0.92
CA LEU A 53 -5.32 -15.50 -1.75
C LEU A 53 -5.90 -16.35 -2.89
N LYS A 54 -5.17 -17.35 -3.41
CA LYS A 54 -5.70 -18.28 -4.44
C LYS A 54 -6.80 -19.18 -3.88
N ARG A 55 -6.72 -19.52 -2.59
CA ARG A 55 -7.65 -20.44 -1.92
C ARG A 55 -8.83 -19.74 -1.23
N TYR A 56 -8.60 -18.54 -0.71
CA TYR A 56 -9.56 -17.78 0.08
C TYR A 56 -9.82 -16.41 -0.55
N THR A 57 -11.00 -15.86 -0.28
CA THR A 57 -11.31 -14.46 -0.57
C THR A 57 -10.47 -13.53 0.32
N ILE A 58 -10.30 -12.27 -0.10
CA ILE A 58 -9.57 -11.28 0.70
C ILE A 58 -10.22 -11.10 2.08
N ALA A 59 -11.55 -11.06 2.14
CA ALA A 59 -12.28 -10.94 3.41
C ALA A 59 -11.95 -12.10 4.35
N GLU A 60 -12.01 -13.34 3.88
CA GLU A 60 -11.66 -14.52 4.69
C GLU A 60 -10.20 -14.50 5.18
N VAL A 61 -9.26 -14.01 4.37
CA VAL A 61 -7.86 -13.84 4.80
C VAL A 61 -7.75 -12.80 5.91
N LEU A 62 -8.46 -11.68 5.80
CA LEU A 62 -8.46 -10.63 6.81
C LEU A 62 -9.15 -11.07 8.11
N ASP A 63 -10.25 -11.82 8.01
CA ASP A 63 -10.94 -12.41 9.15
C ASP A 63 -10.02 -13.38 9.89
N LYS A 64 -9.37 -14.29 9.16
CA LYS A 64 -8.35 -15.17 9.74
C LYS A 64 -7.26 -14.39 10.46
N LEU A 65 -6.72 -13.33 9.85
CA LEU A 65 -5.69 -12.49 10.48
C LEU A 65 -6.19 -11.77 11.75
N THR A 66 -7.49 -11.54 11.88
CA THR A 66 -8.08 -10.92 13.08
C THR A 66 -7.94 -11.83 14.31
N ASP A 67 -7.94 -13.15 14.12
CA ASP A 67 -7.73 -14.14 15.18
C ASP A 67 -6.24 -14.43 15.45
N PHE A 68 -5.33 -13.69 14.79
CA PHE A 68 -3.90 -13.90 14.99
C PHE A 68 -3.52 -13.53 16.43
N GLU A 69 -2.96 -14.49 17.16
CA GLU A 69 -2.34 -14.30 18.45
C GLU A 69 -1.01 -15.03 18.48
N PHE A 70 0.07 -14.29 18.78
CA PHE A 70 1.42 -14.83 18.81
C PHE A 70 2.21 -14.20 19.94
N THR A 71 2.70 -15.06 20.83
CA THR A 71 3.62 -14.71 21.90
C THR A 71 4.93 -15.47 21.68
N PRO A 72 6.06 -14.76 21.49
CA PRO A 72 7.37 -15.39 21.39
C PRO A 72 7.65 -16.24 22.64
N ARG A 73 8.25 -17.42 22.46
CA ARG A 73 8.66 -18.28 23.58
C ARG A 73 9.80 -17.69 24.42
N THR A 74 10.46 -16.64 23.90
CA THR A 74 11.68 -16.09 24.49
C THR A 74 11.39 -14.85 25.33
N ASN A 75 11.75 -14.90 26.62
CA ASN A 75 11.54 -13.79 27.56
C ASN A 75 12.79 -12.91 27.74
N MET A 76 13.92 -13.30 27.13
CA MET A 76 15.24 -12.71 27.37
C MET A 76 15.53 -11.49 26.48
N CYS A 77 14.69 -11.23 25.49
CA CYS A 77 14.95 -10.29 24.41
C CYS A 77 14.01 -9.09 24.54
N GLY A 78 14.51 -7.86 24.67
CA GLY A 78 13.66 -6.68 24.89
C GLY A 78 12.67 -6.35 23.74
N PRO A 79 11.78 -5.35 23.93
CA PRO A 79 10.67 -5.05 23.01
C PRO A 79 11.08 -4.66 21.58
N GLN A 80 12.34 -4.22 21.40
CA GLN A 80 12.88 -3.88 20.09
C GLN A 80 13.36 -5.11 19.30
N GLY A 81 13.58 -6.24 19.98
CA GLY A 81 13.99 -7.53 19.43
C GLY A 81 12.80 -8.49 19.27
N CYS A 82 12.86 -9.64 19.94
CA CYS A 82 11.87 -10.70 19.77
C CYS A 82 10.54 -10.45 20.51
N LEU A 83 10.51 -9.76 21.66
CA LEU A 83 9.28 -9.41 22.39
C LEU A 83 8.50 -8.24 21.76
N ARG A 84 8.50 -8.17 20.43
CA ARG A 84 7.72 -7.18 19.70
C ARG A 84 6.23 -7.54 19.77
N ASP A 85 5.39 -6.52 19.68
CA ASP A 85 3.97 -6.69 19.45
C ASP A 85 3.71 -7.05 17.97
N TYR A 86 3.62 -8.35 17.70
CA TYR A 86 3.29 -8.87 16.37
C TYR A 86 1.83 -8.65 16.02
N LYS A 87 0.94 -8.65 17.02
CA LYS A 87 -0.48 -8.40 16.82
C LYS A 87 -0.71 -7.01 16.23
N ARG A 88 -0.05 -5.99 16.78
CA ARG A 88 -0.09 -4.63 16.22
C ARG A 88 0.37 -4.56 14.77
N SER A 89 1.35 -5.37 14.35
CA SER A 89 1.77 -5.44 12.94
C SER A 89 0.66 -6.04 12.06
N ILE A 90 -0.01 -7.08 12.52
CA ILE A 90 -1.17 -7.66 11.82
C ILE A 90 -2.33 -6.68 11.75
N ASP A 91 -2.65 -5.98 12.83
CA ASP A 91 -3.75 -5.00 12.87
C ASP A 91 -3.49 -3.83 11.91
N ILE A 92 -2.22 -3.41 11.77
CA ILE A 92 -1.82 -2.42 10.76
C ILE A 92 -2.02 -2.98 9.35
N ALA A 93 -1.66 -4.24 9.11
CA ALA A 93 -1.86 -4.91 7.82
C ALA A 93 -3.34 -4.96 7.45
N ILE A 94 -4.20 -5.41 8.36
CA ILE A 94 -5.65 -5.49 8.17
C ILE A 94 -6.23 -4.10 7.87
N ARG A 95 -5.89 -3.11 8.70
CA ARG A 95 -6.38 -1.74 8.51
C ARG A 95 -5.94 -1.16 7.17
N ARG A 96 -4.69 -1.37 6.75
CA ARG A 96 -4.19 -0.87 5.45
C ARG A 96 -4.85 -1.59 4.28
N ALA A 97 -5.03 -2.91 4.38
CA ALA A 97 -5.72 -3.70 3.38
C ALA A 97 -7.19 -3.28 3.22
N ASN A 98 -7.91 -3.08 4.33
CA ASN A 98 -9.29 -2.55 4.33
C ASN A 98 -9.35 -1.14 3.72
N GLN A 99 -8.44 -0.24 4.10
CA GLN A 99 -8.39 1.09 3.51
C GLN A 99 -8.11 1.09 2.00
N ASP A 100 -7.39 0.08 1.51
CA ASP A 100 -7.12 -0.09 0.09
C ASP A 100 -8.23 -0.88 -0.61
N PHE A 101 -9.14 -1.53 0.13
CA PHE A 101 -10.26 -2.26 -0.41
C PHE A 101 -11.43 -2.38 0.57
N ASP A 102 -12.23 -1.31 0.65
CA ASP A 102 -13.54 -1.35 1.33
C ASP A 102 -14.64 -2.02 0.47
N GLY A 103 -14.26 -2.59 -0.68
CA GLY A 103 -15.17 -3.22 -1.66
C GLY A 103 -15.60 -2.28 -2.79
N LEU A 104 -16.76 -2.57 -3.40
CA LEU A 104 -17.34 -1.77 -4.48
C LEU A 104 -18.22 -0.64 -3.92
N CYS A 105 -18.00 0.59 -4.40
CA CYS A 105 -18.82 1.76 -4.13
C CYS A 105 -19.87 1.94 -5.22
N LEU A 106 -21.11 1.61 -4.87
CA LEU A 106 -22.28 1.77 -5.75
C LEU A 106 -22.47 3.24 -6.20
N ASP A 107 -22.02 4.22 -5.42
CA ASP A 107 -22.12 5.64 -5.78
C ASP A 107 -21.10 6.00 -6.86
N CYS A 108 -19.88 5.46 -6.77
CA CYS A 108 -18.89 5.56 -7.86
C CYS A 108 -19.33 4.81 -9.12
N MET A 109 -19.95 3.64 -8.99
CA MET A 109 -20.49 2.89 -10.13
C MET A 109 -21.54 3.72 -10.88
N LYS A 110 -22.50 4.29 -10.16
CA LYS A 110 -23.54 5.15 -10.76
C LYS A 110 -22.93 6.40 -11.39
N ARG A 111 -21.99 7.06 -10.71
CA ARG A 111 -21.39 8.32 -11.16
C ARG A 111 -20.50 8.17 -12.40
N SER A 112 -19.85 7.02 -12.53
CA SER A 112 -18.99 6.68 -13.69
C SER A 112 -19.77 6.05 -14.85
N THR A 113 -21.08 5.82 -14.71
CA THR A 113 -21.88 5.36 -15.85
C THR A 113 -22.14 6.56 -16.76
N PRO A 114 -21.71 6.53 -18.04
CA PRO A 114 -21.88 7.67 -18.94
C PRO A 114 -23.35 7.88 -19.24
N THR A 115 -23.80 9.12 -19.13
CA THR A 115 -25.11 9.56 -19.63
C THR A 115 -24.96 10.06 -21.07
N PHE A 116 -25.94 9.76 -21.92
CA PHE A 116 -25.87 9.97 -23.38
C PHE A 116 -25.54 11.43 -23.78
N ASP A 117 -25.96 12.41 -22.96
CA ASP A 117 -25.83 13.84 -23.26
C ASP A 117 -24.82 14.60 -22.37
N GLU A 118 -23.96 13.91 -21.59
CA GLU A 118 -23.00 14.58 -20.71
C GLU A 118 -21.72 14.98 -21.47
N PRO A 119 -21.31 16.26 -21.43
CA PRO A 119 -20.03 16.70 -21.96
C PRO A 119 -18.88 15.95 -21.29
N MET A 120 -17.83 15.61 -22.06
CA MET A 120 -16.67 14.88 -21.53
C MET A 120 -15.99 15.62 -20.37
N GLU A 121 -15.96 16.96 -20.40
CA GLU A 121 -15.36 17.77 -19.34
C GLU A 121 -16.11 17.62 -18.02
N ASP A 122 -17.45 17.77 -18.05
CA ASP A 122 -18.33 17.58 -16.90
C ASP A 122 -18.24 16.15 -16.35
N TYR A 123 -18.16 15.17 -17.27
CA TYR A 123 -17.98 13.76 -16.93
C TYR A 123 -16.66 13.53 -16.16
N ILE A 124 -15.56 14.15 -16.60
CA ILE A 124 -14.25 14.07 -15.93
C ILE A 124 -14.31 14.78 -14.58
N GLU A 125 -14.83 16.01 -14.52
CA GLU A 125 -14.88 16.81 -13.29
C GLU A 125 -15.66 16.08 -12.19
N LYS A 126 -16.87 15.61 -12.52
CA LYS A 126 -17.74 14.83 -11.63
C LYS A 126 -17.09 13.56 -11.10
N ASN A 127 -16.21 12.93 -11.89
CA ASN A 127 -15.52 11.71 -11.50
C ASN A 127 -14.14 11.94 -10.86
N SER A 128 -13.65 13.18 -10.89
CA SER A 128 -12.36 13.57 -10.34
C SER A 128 -12.42 13.72 -8.81
N PRO A 129 -11.32 13.42 -8.10
CA PRO A 129 -11.26 13.60 -6.66
C PRO A 129 -11.27 15.08 -6.30
N HIS A 130 -11.99 15.44 -5.23
CA HIS A 130 -11.95 16.82 -4.73
C HIS A 130 -10.86 16.96 -3.67
N ARG A 131 -9.80 17.73 -3.96
CA ARG A 131 -8.63 17.91 -3.08
C ARG A 131 -8.00 16.57 -2.65
N GLY A 132 -7.87 15.64 -3.59
CA GLY A 132 -7.34 14.29 -3.35
C GLY A 132 -8.30 13.33 -2.65
N ARG A 133 -9.55 13.74 -2.36
CA ARG A 133 -10.58 12.87 -1.77
C ARG A 133 -11.41 12.20 -2.85
N TRP A 134 -11.38 10.87 -2.87
CA TRP A 134 -12.05 10.03 -3.87
C TRP A 134 -13.48 9.62 -3.48
N ASP A 135 -13.85 9.86 -2.22
CA ASP A 135 -15.12 9.52 -1.58
C ASP A 135 -16.12 10.68 -1.57
N VAL A 136 -15.83 11.75 -2.33
CA VAL A 136 -16.72 12.90 -2.42
C VAL A 136 -18.04 12.45 -3.05
N ASN A 137 -19.16 12.84 -2.42
CA ASN A 137 -20.51 12.43 -2.79
C ASN A 137 -20.74 10.91 -2.75
N CYS A 138 -20.01 10.20 -1.89
CA CYS A 138 -20.23 8.78 -1.63
C CYS A 138 -20.78 8.57 -0.22
N ARG A 139 -21.62 7.56 -0.02
CA ARG A 139 -22.25 7.24 1.28
C ARG A 139 -21.25 6.79 2.34
N PHE A 140 -20.12 6.25 1.93
CA PHE A 140 -19.06 5.79 2.82
C PHE A 140 -17.70 6.32 2.36
N LYS A 141 -16.77 6.46 3.31
CA LYS A 141 -15.42 6.90 3.04
C LYS A 141 -14.63 5.79 2.36
N HIS A 142 -13.92 6.13 1.30
CA HIS A 142 -13.07 5.19 0.55
C HIS A 142 -11.95 5.93 -0.22
N LYS A 143 -10.98 5.18 -0.74
CA LYS A 143 -9.82 5.74 -1.46
C LYS A 143 -9.90 5.56 -2.98
N ARG A 144 -8.83 5.99 -3.67
CA ARG A 144 -8.61 5.84 -5.13
C ARG A 144 -8.83 4.41 -5.60
N SER A 145 -8.43 3.42 -4.82
CA SER A 145 -8.57 2.00 -5.15
C SER A 145 -10.03 1.58 -5.28
N THR A 146 -10.85 1.84 -4.25
CA THR A 146 -12.30 1.58 -4.29
C THR A 146 -12.96 2.27 -5.48
N TRP A 147 -12.64 3.55 -5.72
CA TRP A 147 -13.13 4.27 -6.91
C TRP A 147 -12.73 3.54 -8.21
N PHE A 148 -11.46 3.13 -8.33
CA PHE A 148 -10.94 2.48 -9.53
C PHE A 148 -11.65 1.16 -9.84
N PHE A 149 -11.95 0.35 -8.82
CA PHE A 149 -12.66 -0.92 -8.99
C PHE A 149 -14.17 -0.76 -9.17
N SER A 150 -14.71 0.36 -8.72
CA SER A 150 -16.12 0.72 -8.89
C SER A 150 -16.40 1.40 -10.22
N TRP A 151 -15.39 1.54 -11.10
CA TRP A 151 -15.53 2.24 -12.36
C TRP A 151 -16.34 1.42 -13.37
N MET A 152 -17.46 1.98 -13.83
CA MET A 152 -18.34 1.39 -14.85
C MET A 152 -18.30 2.13 -16.20
N GLY A 153 -17.51 3.21 -16.29
CA GLY A 153 -17.37 4.00 -17.51
C GLY A 153 -16.37 3.41 -18.49
N THR A 154 -16.13 4.12 -19.59
CA THR A 154 -15.16 3.69 -20.60
C THR A 154 -13.73 3.68 -20.02
N PRO A 155 -12.84 2.79 -20.53
CA PRO A 155 -11.42 2.82 -20.16
C PRO A 155 -10.74 4.16 -20.47
N ASP A 156 -11.15 4.82 -21.56
CA ASP A 156 -10.64 6.14 -21.94
C ASP A 156 -11.03 7.20 -20.90
N GLY A 157 -12.30 7.23 -20.49
CA GLY A 157 -12.77 8.14 -19.45
C GLY A 157 -12.01 7.94 -18.13
N ARG A 158 -11.72 6.68 -17.76
CA ARG A 158 -10.93 6.39 -16.56
C ARG A 158 -9.52 6.97 -16.67
N ARG A 159 -8.85 6.75 -17.81
CA ARG A 159 -7.49 7.27 -18.03
C ARG A 159 -7.45 8.78 -17.95
N ARG A 160 -8.41 9.47 -18.56
CA ARG A 160 -8.51 10.95 -18.51
C ARG A 160 -8.66 11.49 -17.09
N VAL A 161 -9.51 10.86 -16.27
CA VAL A 161 -9.65 11.24 -14.86
C VAL A 161 -8.34 11.04 -14.10
N LEU A 162 -7.68 9.90 -14.29
CA LEU A 162 -6.40 9.63 -13.61
C LEU A 162 -5.29 10.59 -14.06
N SER A 163 -5.17 10.87 -15.36
CA SER A 163 -4.18 11.81 -15.88
C SER A 163 -4.40 13.22 -15.39
N ALA A 164 -5.66 13.68 -15.29
CA ALA A 164 -5.98 15.00 -14.75
C ALA A 164 -5.53 15.14 -13.29
N VAL A 165 -5.69 14.09 -12.49
CA VAL A 165 -5.23 14.05 -11.10
C VAL A 165 -3.72 14.07 -11.02
N ASP A 166 -3.03 13.24 -11.81
CA ASP A 166 -1.58 13.14 -11.74
C ASP A 166 -0.92 14.49 -12.15
N ILE A 167 -1.48 15.19 -13.14
CA ILE A 167 -1.09 16.56 -13.52
C ILE A 167 -1.32 17.55 -12.36
N GLU A 168 -2.48 17.50 -11.71
CA GLU A 168 -2.79 18.39 -10.57
C GLU A 168 -1.82 18.14 -9.38
N GLU A 169 -1.47 16.88 -9.12
CA GLU A 169 -0.50 16.53 -8.09
C GLU A 169 0.90 17.03 -8.40
N GLU A 170 1.36 16.89 -9.64
CA GLU A 170 2.65 17.39 -10.07
C GLU A 170 2.73 18.92 -9.93
N HIS A 171 1.69 19.63 -10.36
CA HIS A 171 1.59 21.08 -10.20
C HIS A 171 1.61 21.51 -8.72
N ARG A 172 0.96 20.74 -7.84
CA ARG A 172 0.99 21.00 -6.39
C ARG A 172 2.38 20.77 -5.80
N ARG A 173 3.09 19.73 -6.24
CA ARG A 173 4.46 19.41 -5.81
C ARG A 173 5.45 20.50 -6.25
N SER A 174 5.32 21.00 -7.49
CA SER A 174 6.20 22.07 -8.00
C SER A 174 6.04 23.36 -7.19
N MET A 175 4.80 23.76 -6.89
CA MET A 175 4.47 24.94 -6.07
C MET A 175 4.84 24.80 -4.59
N GLY A 176 4.83 23.57 -4.05
CA GLY A 176 5.18 23.28 -2.65
C GLY A 176 6.69 23.31 -2.35
N SER A 177 7.55 23.20 -3.38
CA SER A 177 9.01 23.12 -3.18
C SER A 177 9.71 24.47 -2.91
N GLY A 178 9.02 25.60 -3.13
CA GLY A 178 9.62 26.96 -3.11
C GLY A 178 9.92 27.57 -1.73
N ARG A 179 9.74 26.84 -0.61
CA ARG A 179 9.80 27.41 0.75
C ARG A 179 10.79 26.77 1.72
N LYS A 180 11.77 25.98 1.26
CA LYS A 180 12.94 25.67 2.10
C LYS A 180 13.96 26.80 1.99
N GLY A 181 13.65 27.90 2.68
CA GLY A 181 14.58 29.01 2.92
C GLY A 181 15.92 28.47 3.43
N ARG A 182 16.94 28.71 2.63
CA ARG A 182 18.37 28.53 2.94
C ARG A 182 18.67 29.22 4.27
N ARG A 183 18.69 28.47 5.39
CA ARG A 183 19.26 28.96 6.65
C ARG A 183 20.74 29.20 6.40
N VAL A 184 21.09 30.44 6.08
CA VAL A 184 22.47 30.94 6.13
C VAL A 184 22.92 30.76 7.58
N ARG A 185 23.81 29.78 7.78
CA ARG A 185 24.43 29.50 9.07
C ARG A 185 25.50 30.56 9.29
N THR A 186 25.08 31.73 9.76
CA THR A 186 26.00 32.79 10.18
C THR A 186 26.72 32.30 11.43
N GLY A 187 27.97 31.87 11.26
CA GLY A 187 28.85 31.53 12.36
C GLY A 187 29.22 32.80 13.12
N THR A 188 28.96 32.82 14.42
CA THR A 188 29.60 33.76 15.33
C THR A 188 30.06 33.00 16.56
N ARG A 189 31.37 32.76 16.61
CA ARG A 189 32.13 32.42 17.81
C ARG A 189 31.98 33.55 18.82
N ARG A 190 31.68 33.23 20.08
CA ARG A 190 32.26 33.93 21.23
C ARG A 190 32.25 33.01 22.46
N ASN A 191 33.47 32.71 22.90
CA ASN A 191 33.78 32.21 24.23
C ASN A 191 33.33 33.24 25.28
N SER A 192 32.91 32.76 26.46
CA SER A 192 33.37 33.24 27.77
C SER A 192 32.80 32.39 28.90
N ALA A 193 33.56 32.28 29.98
CA ALA A 193 33.52 31.25 30.99
C ALA A 193 32.42 31.41 32.08
N LYS A 194 31.97 30.23 32.58
CA LYS A 194 31.70 29.74 33.96
C LYS A 194 31.64 30.75 35.14
N PRO A 195 31.25 30.30 36.37
CA PRO A 195 30.14 29.44 36.84
C PRO A 195 29.44 30.03 38.09
N TYR A 196 28.20 29.61 38.47
CA TYR A 196 27.86 29.45 39.90
C TYR A 196 26.53 28.71 40.16
N THR A 197 26.64 27.79 41.13
CA THR A 197 25.69 27.24 42.12
C THR A 197 24.22 26.95 41.80
N ASN A 198 23.99 25.65 41.84
CA ASN A 198 22.86 24.93 42.44
C ASN A 198 22.27 25.59 43.71
N THR A 199 20.98 25.93 43.68
CA THR A 199 20.11 25.88 44.87
C THR A 199 18.77 25.31 44.48
N ASN A 200 18.40 24.28 45.25
CA ASN A 200 17.16 23.55 45.20
C ASN A 200 16.08 24.38 45.91
N THR A 201 14.95 24.66 45.28
CA THR A 201 13.73 25.03 46.00
C THR A 201 12.50 24.51 45.27
N ASN A 202 11.81 23.65 46.00
CA ASN A 202 10.52 23.04 45.77
C ASN A 202 9.41 24.11 45.84
N MET A 203 8.40 24.04 44.95
CA MET A 203 6.98 24.32 45.25
C MET A 203 6.11 24.13 44.00
N ASN A 204 5.28 23.09 44.08
CA ASN A 204 3.90 22.95 43.60
C ASN A 204 3.37 23.93 42.53
N GLY A 205 3.02 23.36 41.37
CA GLY A 205 2.16 23.98 40.37
C GLY A 205 1.47 22.92 39.51
N LEU A 206 0.23 22.59 39.87
CA LEU A 206 -0.72 21.81 39.07
C LEU A 206 -0.77 22.33 37.63
N THR A 207 -0.34 21.50 36.67
CA THR A 207 -0.65 21.71 35.25
C THR A 207 -0.99 20.38 34.59
N PHE A 208 -2.13 20.40 33.91
CA PHE A 208 -2.71 19.33 33.12
C PHE A 208 -1.71 18.77 32.10
N VAL A 209 -1.51 17.45 32.11
CA VAL A 209 -0.79 16.76 31.05
C VAL A 209 -1.80 16.29 30.02
N ASN A 210 -1.86 17.01 28.90
CA ASN A 210 -2.48 16.52 27.66
C ASN A 210 -1.71 15.30 27.14
N PRO A 211 -2.37 14.21 26.70
CA PRO A 211 -1.70 13.14 26.00
C PRO A 211 -1.29 13.64 24.62
N SER A 212 0.01 13.89 24.47
CA SER A 212 0.66 14.06 23.16
C SER A 212 0.50 12.78 22.36
N THR A 213 -0.38 12.81 21.36
CA THR A 213 -0.40 11.87 20.24
C THR A 213 0.85 12.11 19.40
N GLY A 214 1.97 11.51 19.83
CA GLY A 214 3.20 11.43 19.06
C GLY A 214 3.05 10.41 17.93
N ASP A 215 2.37 10.82 16.87
CA ASP A 215 2.60 10.31 15.52
C ASP A 215 4.02 10.74 15.12
N SER A 216 4.96 9.79 15.11
CA SER A 216 6.26 9.98 14.49
C SER A 216 6.72 8.67 13.85
N ASP A 217 7.16 8.81 12.60
CA ASP A 217 8.08 7.94 11.87
C ASP A 217 7.47 6.79 11.07
N LYS A 218 6.74 7.12 9.99
CA LYS A 218 6.74 6.33 8.74
C LYS A 218 6.59 7.24 7.50
N GLU A 219 7.48 8.21 7.33
CA GLU A 219 7.77 8.77 6.00
C GLU A 219 8.99 8.04 5.41
N ASN A 220 8.71 7.05 4.54
CA ASN A 220 9.58 6.50 3.47
C ASN A 220 9.18 5.06 3.12
N LEU A 221 7.95 4.86 2.65
CA LEU A 221 7.64 3.66 1.83
C LEU A 221 7.38 4.01 0.36
N ASP A 222 7.22 5.29 0.01
CA ASP A 222 6.98 5.77 -1.36
C ASP A 222 8.22 5.75 -2.26
N SER A 223 9.42 5.55 -1.70
CA SER A 223 10.66 5.57 -2.46
C SER A 223 10.98 4.27 -3.22
N PHE A 224 10.15 3.21 -3.10
CA PHE A 224 10.43 1.91 -3.71
C PHE A 224 9.64 1.61 -5.00
N TYR A 225 8.74 2.50 -5.44
CA TYR A 225 7.72 2.19 -6.46
C TYR A 225 7.72 3.07 -7.72
N ASN A 226 8.85 3.68 -8.11
CA ASN A 226 8.94 4.44 -9.36
C ASN A 226 9.62 3.68 -10.52
N ASP A 227 9.65 2.34 -10.50
CA ASP A 227 10.33 1.58 -11.57
C ASP A 227 9.64 0.24 -11.90
N VAL A 228 8.33 0.28 -12.14
CA VAL A 228 7.67 -0.77 -12.94
C VAL A 228 7.13 -0.07 -14.18
N VAL A 229 8.05 0.10 -15.13
CA VAL A 229 7.76 0.48 -16.51
C VAL A 229 6.96 -0.63 -17.17
N ASP A 230 6.01 -0.21 -18.00
CA ASP A 230 5.27 -0.98 -19.01
C ASP A 230 6.06 -2.15 -19.58
N ASP A 231 5.49 -3.36 -19.48
CA ASP A 231 5.70 -4.46 -20.42
C ASP A 231 4.32 -5.08 -20.73
N ASP A 232 3.38 -4.24 -21.19
CA ASP A 232 2.20 -4.67 -21.93
C ASP A 232 2.56 -4.74 -23.43
N GLU A 233 3.47 -5.63 -23.81
CA GLU A 233 3.70 -6.00 -25.21
C GLU A 233 3.90 -7.52 -25.35
N PHE A 234 3.23 -8.09 -26.36
CA PHE A 234 3.45 -9.41 -26.95
C PHE A 234 2.51 -10.57 -26.55
N PHE A 235 1.26 -10.50 -27.04
CA PHE A 235 0.51 -11.70 -27.45
C PHE A 235 -0.29 -11.40 -28.73
N ASP A 236 0.38 -11.43 -29.88
CA ASP A 236 -0.27 -11.58 -31.19
C ASP A 236 0.10 -12.96 -31.76
N ALA A 237 -0.53 -14.01 -31.24
CA ALA A 237 -0.59 -15.29 -31.95
C ALA A 237 -1.83 -15.25 -32.84
N ARG A 238 -1.65 -14.85 -34.11
CA ARG A 238 -2.68 -14.99 -35.14
C ARG A 238 -2.96 -16.47 -35.39
N GLU A 239 -4.23 -16.80 -35.27
CA GLU A 239 -4.86 -17.98 -35.84
C GLU A 239 -4.78 -17.88 -37.38
N ASP A 240 -4.12 -18.83 -38.02
CA ASP A 240 -4.32 -19.12 -39.45
C ASP A 240 -4.78 -20.58 -39.54
N ALA A 241 -6.09 -20.75 -39.64
CA ALA A 241 -6.74 -21.95 -40.12
C ALA A 241 -7.35 -21.65 -41.50
N ASP A 242 -7.31 -22.70 -42.33
CA ASP A 242 -8.12 -22.95 -43.53
C ASP A 242 -7.65 -22.41 -44.89
N ASP A 243 -7.20 -23.33 -45.75
CA ASP A 243 -7.84 -23.75 -47.02
C ASP A 243 -6.79 -24.40 -47.97
N LEU A 244 -6.87 -25.72 -48.21
CA LEU A 244 -7.57 -26.41 -49.32
C LEU A 244 -6.99 -26.17 -50.73
N ASP A 245 -6.23 -27.15 -51.23
CA ASP A 245 -6.23 -27.74 -52.59
C ASP A 245 -5.12 -28.81 -52.61
N GLY A 246 -5.23 -30.05 -53.10
CA GLY A 246 -6.02 -30.57 -54.21
C GLY A 246 -5.06 -30.97 -55.35
N VAL A 247 -5.01 -32.26 -55.71
CA VAL A 247 -4.46 -32.88 -56.96
C VAL A 247 -2.90 -33.06 -56.97
N ALA A 248 -2.22 -34.12 -57.43
CA ALA A 248 -2.38 -35.41 -58.17
C ALA A 248 -1.26 -36.37 -57.63
N ALA A 249 -1.30 -37.71 -57.66
CA ALA A 249 -1.61 -38.74 -58.67
C ALA A 249 -0.45 -39.08 -59.63
N ASP A 250 0.50 -39.90 -59.17
CA ASP A 250 1.47 -40.70 -59.94
C ASP A 250 2.35 -41.47 -58.93
N GLY A 251 2.57 -42.78 -58.98
CA GLY A 251 2.54 -43.73 -60.10
C GLY A 251 3.96 -44.26 -60.30
N GLU A 252 4.21 -45.51 -59.87
CA GLU A 252 5.33 -46.39 -60.22
C GLU A 252 6.77 -45.97 -59.86
N LEU A 253 7.50 -46.87 -59.18
CA LEU A 253 8.85 -47.28 -59.56
C LEU A 253 9.26 -48.57 -58.83
N ASP A 254 9.68 -49.55 -59.64
CA ASP A 254 10.14 -50.90 -59.32
C ASP A 254 11.42 -50.96 -58.46
N ASN A 255 11.46 -51.89 -57.50
CA ASN A 255 12.44 -53.00 -57.38
C ASN A 255 12.24 -53.78 -56.07
#